data_AF-A0A9E6W3M1-F1
#
_entry.id   AF-A0A9E6W3M1-F1
#
_cell.length_a   1.000
_cell.length_b   1.000
_cell.length_c   1.000
_cell.angle_alpha   90.00
_cell.angle_beta   90.00
_cell.angle_gamma   90.00
#
_symmetry.space_group_name_H-M   'P 1'
#
loop_
_entity.id
_entity.type
_entity.pdbx_description
1 polymer ?
#
loop_
_entity_poly.entity_id
_entity_poly.type
_entity_poly.pdbx_seq_one_letter_code
_entity_poly.pdbx_strand_id
1 'polypeptide(L)'
;MSHNHTTDNETLMYETNQEMLYHGESHGTKEIWKIFGLLTIITIVDIFLYFIMPANMFRNITFIILGIVKSYLIVGYFMHMKHERLNLALSIIVPVLFVVGLIMGLLYEGDFWSSFN
;
A
#
# COMPACT_ATOMS: atom_id res chain seq x y z
N MET A 1 -24.67 36.68 44.57
CA MET A 1 -24.15 36.80 43.20
C MET A 1 -22.63 36.82 43.30
N SER A 2 -22.00 35.67 43.55
CA SER A 2 -20.53 35.55 43.69
C SER A 2 -20.07 34.67 42.55
N HIS A 3 -19.35 35.29 41.63
CA HIS A 3 -18.99 34.77 40.34
C HIS A 3 -18.06 33.55 40.44
N ASN A 4 -18.54 32.42 39.91
CA ASN A 4 -17.88 31.55 38.92
C ASN A 4 -16.59 32.14 38.31
N HIS A 5 -15.47 32.03 39.04
CA HIS A 5 -14.13 32.39 38.55
C HIS A 5 -13.10 31.25 38.79
N THR A 6 -13.48 30.17 39.47
CA THR A 6 -12.62 29.00 39.73
C THR A 6 -12.95 27.78 38.86
N THR A 7 -14.13 27.75 38.26
CA THR A 7 -14.58 26.65 37.39
C THR A 7 -14.01 26.75 35.97
N ASP A 8 -13.68 27.97 35.54
CA ASP A 8 -13.36 28.33 34.16
C ASP A 8 -11.87 28.09 33.86
N ASN A 9 -11.01 28.39 34.83
CA ASN A 9 -9.60 28.05 34.81
C ASN A 9 -9.38 26.54 34.99
N GLU A 10 -10.20 25.80 35.74
CA GLU A 10 -10.10 24.34 35.75
C GLU A 10 -10.56 23.75 34.41
N THR A 11 -11.72 24.16 33.88
CA THR A 11 -12.21 23.67 32.57
C THR A 11 -11.31 24.04 31.40
N LEU A 12 -10.77 25.25 31.34
CA LEU A 12 -9.76 25.63 30.32
C LEU A 12 -8.47 24.83 30.49
N MET A 13 -8.10 24.43 31.71
CA MET A 13 -6.97 23.52 31.95
C MET A 13 -7.32 22.09 31.49
N TYR A 14 -8.54 21.59 31.67
CA TYR A 14 -8.95 20.29 31.10
C TYR A 14 -9.00 20.32 29.57
N GLU A 15 -9.49 21.42 28.97
CA GLU A 15 -9.61 21.60 27.52
C GLU A 15 -8.24 21.81 26.86
N THR A 16 -7.34 22.64 27.43
CA THR A 16 -5.95 22.80 26.97
C THR A 16 -5.09 21.56 27.20
N ASN A 17 -5.25 20.84 28.32
CA ASN A 17 -4.55 19.55 28.54
C ASN A 17 -5.11 18.46 27.60
N GLN A 18 -6.41 18.45 27.28
CA GLN A 18 -6.97 17.55 26.27
C GLN A 18 -6.51 17.92 24.85
N GLU A 19 -6.44 19.20 24.48
CA GLU A 19 -5.94 19.64 23.17
C GLU A 19 -4.43 19.39 22.99
N MET A 20 -3.62 19.58 24.04
CA MET A 20 -2.19 19.28 24.03
C MET A 20 -1.88 17.77 24.02
N LEU A 21 -2.78 16.93 24.53
CA LEU A 21 -2.66 15.48 24.51
C LEU A 21 -3.12 14.86 23.17
N TYR A 22 -3.79 15.63 22.31
CA TYR A 22 -4.28 15.18 21.02
C TYR A 22 -3.37 15.55 19.83
N HIS A 23 -2.31 16.35 20.04
CA HIS A 23 -1.45 16.87 18.97
C HIS A 23 -0.11 16.13 18.77
N GLY A 24 0.11 14.98 19.39
CA GLY A 24 1.44 14.34 19.43
C GLY A 24 1.73 13.25 18.40
N GLU A 25 0.72 12.66 17.75
CA GLU A 25 0.92 11.36 17.11
C GLU A 25 0.39 11.28 15.68
N SER A 26 1.08 11.96 14.76
CA SER A 26 0.96 11.68 13.31
C SER A 26 1.63 10.33 12.98
N HIS A 27 1.07 9.24 13.49
CA HIS A 27 1.57 7.87 13.39
C HIS A 27 1.17 7.18 12.08
N GLY A 28 1.68 7.68 10.95
CA GLY A 28 1.47 7.01 9.65
C GLY A 28 2.64 7.15 8.70
N THR A 29 3.24 8.33 8.62
CA THR A 29 4.23 8.63 7.57
C THR A 29 5.58 7.93 7.79
N LYS A 30 6.02 7.76 9.05
CA LYS A 30 7.32 7.16 9.37
C LYS A 30 7.43 5.70 8.92
N GLU A 31 6.35 4.93 9.04
CA GLU A 31 6.34 3.53 8.66
C GLU A 31 6.39 3.36 7.13
N ILE A 32 5.66 4.20 6.40
CA ILE A 32 5.69 4.26 4.94
C ILE A 32 7.11 4.54 4.44
N TRP A 33 7.79 5.54 5.01
CA TRP A 33 9.16 5.89 4.62
C TRP A 33 10.17 4.78 4.88
N LYS A 34 10.03 4.03 5.98
CA LYS A 34 10.91 2.88 6.28
C LYS A 34 10.78 1.79 5.21
N ILE A 35 9.57 1.58 4.71
CA ILE A 35 9.28 0.47 3.79
C ILE A 35 9.51 0.86 2.36
N PHE A 36 9.21 2.10 2.00
CA PHE A 36 9.70 2.71 0.79
C PHE A 36 11.23 2.58 0.68
N GLY A 37 11.97 2.93 1.74
CA GLY A 37 13.42 2.76 1.79
C GLY A 37 13.86 1.29 1.61
N LEU A 38 13.23 0.35 2.32
CA LEU A 38 13.52 -1.08 2.19
C LEU A 38 13.26 -1.60 0.77
N LEU A 39 12.13 -1.21 0.17
CA LEU A 39 11.74 -1.59 -1.18
C LEU A 39 12.67 -0.99 -2.24
N THR A 40 13.10 0.26 -2.06
CA THR A 40 14.12 0.89 -2.90
C THR A 40 15.43 0.12 -2.84
N ILE A 41 15.91 -0.23 -1.65
CA ILE A 41 17.16 -1.00 -1.48
C ILE A 41 17.05 -2.36 -2.18
N ILE A 42 15.96 -3.10 -1.96
CA ILE A 42 15.75 -4.40 -2.61
C ILE A 42 15.75 -4.29 -4.14
N THR A 43 15.15 -3.21 -4.66
CA THR A 43 15.06 -2.95 -6.10
C THR A 43 16.42 -2.57 -6.69
N ILE A 44 17.20 -1.75 -5.98
CA ILE A 44 18.57 -1.41 -6.38
C ILE A 44 19.42 -2.69 -6.44
N VAL A 45 19.34 -3.54 -5.41
CA VAL A 45 20.03 -4.84 -5.38
C VAL A 45 19.62 -5.72 -6.56
N ASP A 46 18.33 -5.78 -6.89
CA ASP A 46 17.79 -6.52 -8.04
C ASP A 46 18.44 -6.06 -9.36
N ILE A 47 18.52 -4.73 -9.58
CA ILE A 47 19.14 -4.14 -10.76
C ILE A 47 20.64 -4.46 -10.80
N PHE A 48 21.36 -4.36 -9.68
CA PHE A 48 22.77 -4.74 -9.64
C PHE A 48 22.99 -6.23 -9.94
N LEU A 49 22.18 -7.12 -9.37
CA LEU A 49 22.23 -8.56 -9.69
C LEU A 49 21.96 -8.81 -11.18
N TYR A 50 21.09 -8.02 -11.81
CA TYR A 50 20.77 -8.13 -13.23
C TYR A 50 21.99 -7.89 -14.11
N PHE A 51 22.75 -6.83 -13.80
CA PHE A 51 23.94 -6.47 -14.57
C PHE A 51 25.14 -7.38 -14.31
N ILE A 52 25.26 -7.97 -13.12
CA ILE A 52 26.40 -8.82 -12.74
C ILE A 52 26.19 -10.28 -13.18
N MET A 53 24.95 -10.79 -13.11
CA MET A 53 24.68 -12.20 -13.35
C MET A 53 24.43 -12.51 -14.84
N PRO A 54 25.16 -13.48 -15.43
CA PRO A 54 24.93 -13.91 -16.81
C PRO A 54 23.55 -14.56 -16.99
N ALA A 55 23.11 -14.62 -18.25
CA ALA A 55 21.78 -15.09 -18.64
C ALA A 55 21.58 -16.59 -18.44
N ASN A 56 21.37 -16.97 -17.19
CA ASN A 56 21.22 -18.35 -16.76
C ASN A 56 19.87 -18.57 -16.07
N MET A 57 19.42 -19.83 -15.99
CA MET A 57 18.18 -20.22 -15.28
C MET A 57 18.15 -19.70 -13.83
N PHE A 58 19.29 -19.73 -13.15
CA PHE A 58 19.45 -19.21 -11.78
C PHE A 58 19.12 -17.73 -11.63
N ARG A 59 19.41 -16.94 -12.67
CA ARG A 59 19.09 -15.51 -12.70
C ARG A 59 17.58 -15.30 -12.68
N ASN A 60 16.87 -16.03 -13.54
CA ASN A 60 15.42 -15.92 -13.65
C ASN A 60 14.73 -16.36 -12.35
N ILE A 61 15.19 -17.45 -11.74
CA ILE A 61 14.64 -17.93 -10.46
C ILE A 61 14.86 -16.88 -9.35
N THR A 62 16.05 -16.27 -9.29
CA THR A 62 16.36 -15.22 -8.31
C THR A 62 15.45 -14.01 -8.49
N PHE A 63 15.22 -13.56 -9.73
CA PHE A 63 14.30 -12.45 -10.02
C PHE A 63 12.85 -12.75 -9.66
N ILE A 64 12.40 -13.98 -9.87
CA ILE A 64 11.05 -14.39 -9.48
C ILE A 64 10.91 -14.34 -7.96
N ILE A 65 11.90 -14.86 -7.21
CA ILE A 65 11.87 -14.87 -5.75
C ILE A 65 11.93 -13.45 -5.18
N LEU A 66 12.89 -12.62 -5.61
CA LEU A 66 12.96 -11.21 -5.20
C LEU A 66 11.70 -10.44 -5.63
N GLY A 67 11.11 -10.81 -6.77
CA GLY A 67 9.86 -10.30 -7.28
C GLY A 67 8.64 -10.59 -6.40
N ILE A 68 8.60 -11.76 -5.76
CA ILE A 68 7.55 -12.13 -4.80
C ILE A 68 7.78 -11.42 -3.46
N VAL A 69 9.03 -11.32 -3.00
CA VAL A 69 9.35 -10.61 -1.75
C VAL A 69 8.93 -9.14 -1.84
N LYS A 70 9.27 -8.46 -2.93
CA LYS A 70 8.87 -7.06 -3.14
C LYS A 70 7.36 -6.90 -3.22
N SER A 71 6.64 -7.81 -3.86
CA SER A 71 5.17 -7.71 -3.99
C SER A 71 4.49 -7.91 -2.64
N TYR A 72 4.98 -8.83 -1.81
CA TYR A 72 4.50 -9.00 -0.44
C TYR A 72 4.73 -7.75 0.42
N LEU A 73 5.93 -7.14 0.33
CA LEU A 73 6.24 -5.89 1.02
C LEU A 73 5.35 -4.73 0.55
N ILE A 74 5.03 -4.66 -0.75
CA ILE A 74 4.16 -3.62 -1.29
C ILE A 74 2.73 -3.79 -0.78
N VAL A 75 2.16 -4.98 -0.98
CA VAL A 75 0.76 -5.29 -0.63
C VAL A 75 0.55 -5.27 0.88
N GLY A 76 1.51 -5.78 1.66
CA GLY A 76 1.39 -5.85 3.12
C GLY A 76 1.48 -4.50 3.84
N TYR A 77 2.19 -3.53 3.27
CA TYR A 77 2.49 -2.27 3.97
C TYR A 77 2.01 -1.00 3.27
N PHE A 78 1.93 -0.95 1.93
CA PHE A 78 1.22 0.14 1.25
C PHE A 78 -0.29 -0.06 1.27
N MET A 79 -0.78 -1.29 1.50
CA MET A 79 -2.14 -1.47 2.01
C MET A 79 -2.05 -1.55 3.54
N HIS A 80 -2.50 -0.51 4.21
CA HIS A 80 -2.67 -0.46 5.67
C HIS A 80 -3.73 -1.49 6.12
N MET A 81 -3.35 -2.77 6.19
CA MET A 81 -4.29 -3.91 6.09
C MET A 81 -4.25 -4.86 7.28
N LYS A 82 -4.02 -4.34 8.48
CA LYS A 82 -4.13 -5.16 9.69
C LYS A 82 -5.50 -5.08 10.38
N HIS A 83 -6.27 -4.01 10.17
CA HIS A 83 -7.50 -3.80 10.97
C HIS A 83 -8.83 -3.79 10.19
N GLU A 84 -8.89 -3.63 8.87
CA GLU A 84 -10.18 -3.58 8.12
C GLU A 84 -10.17 -4.35 6.78
N ARG A 85 -9.88 -5.64 6.85
CA ARG A 85 -9.28 -6.41 5.73
C ARG A 85 -10.10 -6.65 4.46
N LEU A 86 -11.34 -6.17 4.39
CA LEU A 86 -12.20 -6.41 3.24
C LEU A 86 -12.12 -5.30 2.19
N ASN A 87 -12.19 -4.03 2.61
CA ASN A 87 -12.33 -2.93 1.65
C ASN A 87 -11.06 -2.71 0.80
N LEU A 88 -9.87 -2.89 1.38
CA LEU A 88 -8.64 -2.69 0.60
C LEU A 88 -8.35 -3.87 -0.33
N ALA A 89 -8.62 -5.12 0.09
CA ALA A 89 -8.50 -6.28 -0.80
C ALA A 89 -9.42 -6.11 -2.03
N LEU A 90 -10.64 -5.64 -1.81
CA LEU A 90 -11.62 -5.35 -2.85
C LEU A 90 -11.15 -4.23 -3.79
N SER A 91 -10.43 -3.21 -3.28
CA SER A 91 -9.80 -2.15 -4.09
C SER A 91 -8.72 -2.65 -5.07
N ILE A 92 -8.10 -3.81 -4.83
CA ILE A 92 -7.16 -4.42 -5.78
C ILE A 92 -7.88 -5.44 -6.67
N ILE A 93 -8.76 -6.24 -6.09
CA ILE A 93 -9.46 -7.32 -6.80
C ILE A 93 -10.38 -6.77 -7.88
N VAL A 94 -11.15 -5.71 -7.60
CA VAL A 94 -12.09 -5.12 -8.56
C VAL A 94 -11.40 -4.65 -9.86
N PRO A 95 -10.36 -3.80 -9.83
CA PRO A 95 -9.69 -3.37 -11.06
C PRO A 95 -9.01 -4.53 -11.80
N VAL A 96 -8.46 -5.52 -11.10
CA VAL A 96 -7.86 -6.71 -11.75
C VAL A 96 -8.92 -7.52 -12.48
N LEU A 97 -10.05 -7.79 -11.83
CA LEU A 97 -11.15 -8.57 -12.40
C LEU A 97 -11.80 -7.81 -13.57
N PHE A 98 -11.92 -6.48 -13.47
CA PHE A 98 -12.38 -5.62 -14.56
C PHE A 98 -11.48 -5.73 -15.80
N VAL A 99 -10.15 -5.68 -15.65
CA VAL A 99 -9.22 -5.82 -16.77
C VAL A 99 -9.30 -7.20 -17.41
N VAL A 100 -9.34 -8.27 -16.60
CA VAL A 100 -9.47 -9.65 -17.13
C VAL A 100 -10.80 -9.83 -17.86
N GLY A 101 -11.90 -9.32 -17.30
CA GLY A 101 -13.21 -9.34 -17.94
C GLY A 101 -13.24 -8.55 -19.25
N LEU A 102 -12.59 -7.39 -19.30
CA LEU A 102 -12.48 -6.56 -20.51
C LEU A 102 -11.70 -7.29 -21.61
N ILE A 103 -10.56 -7.91 -21.27
CA ILE A 103 -9.78 -8.72 -22.22
C ILE A 103 -10.63 -9.86 -22.78
N MET A 104 -11.32 -10.62 -21.93
CA MET A 104 -12.18 -11.73 -22.35
C MET A 104 -13.34 -11.25 -23.25
N GLY A 105 -13.96 -10.10 -22.93
CA GLY A 105 -15.02 -9.52 -23.74
C GLY A 105 -14.54 -9.06 -25.11
N LEU A 106 -13.39 -8.39 -25.18
CA LEU A 106 -12.78 -8.00 -26.46
C LEU A 106 -12.37 -9.21 -27.30
N LEU A 107 -11.90 -10.29 -26.67
CA LEU A 107 -11.53 -11.51 -27.37
C LEU A 107 -12.77 -12.21 -27.96
N TYR A 108 -13.88 -12.24 -27.22
CA TYR A 108 -15.15 -12.80 -27.70
C TYR A 108 -15.72 -12.01 -28.89
N GLU A 109 -15.75 -10.68 -28.81
CA GLU A 109 -16.15 -9.82 -29.92
C GLU A 109 -15.18 -9.98 -31.11
N GLY A 110 -13.87 -10.02 -30.87
CA GLY A 110 -12.86 -10.22 -31.91
C GLY A 110 -13.01 -11.54 -32.68
N ASP A 111 -13.21 -12.65 -31.95
CA ASP A 111 -13.45 -13.97 -32.55
C ASP A 111 -14.77 -14.01 -33.33
N PHE A 112 -15.82 -13.33 -32.84
CA PHE A 112 -17.08 -13.19 -33.56
C PHE A 112 -16.86 -12.51 -34.93
N TRP A 113 -16.18 -11.36 -34.96
CA TRP A 113 -15.85 -10.68 -36.22
C TRP A 113 -14.97 -11.51 -37.15
N SER A 114 -14.00 -12.25 -36.61
CA SER A 114 -13.15 -13.15 -37.40
C SER A 114 -13.91 -14.32 -38.00
N SER A 115 -14.99 -14.79 -37.36
CA SER A 115 -15.80 -15.92 -37.86
C SER A 115 -16.77 -15.53 -38.98
N PHE A 116 -17.03 -14.23 -39.16
CA PHE A 116 -17.99 -13.69 -40.14
C PHE A 116 -17.35 -13.29 -41.48
N ASN A 117 -16.03 -13.43 -41.63
CA ASN A 117 -15.28 -13.18 -42.87
C ASN A 117 -14.64 -14.47 -43.39
#